data_AF-A0A6A5HFW0-F1
#
_entry.id   AF-A0A6A5HFW0-F1
#
_cell.length_a   1.000
_cell.length_b   1.000
_cell.length_c   1.000
_cell.angle_alpha   90.00
_cell.angle_beta   90.00
_cell.angle_gamma   90.00
#
_symmetry.space_group_name_H-M   'P 1'
#
loop_
_entity.id
_entity.type
_entity.pdbx_description
1 polymer ?
#
loop_
_entity_poly.entity_id
_entity_poly.type
_entity_poly.pdbx_seq_one_letter_code
_entity_poly.pdbx_strand_id
1 'polypeptide(L)'
;MIVSNIASKVAKITFRRPSQFPEAHAQLMENGDLRIKFPRSVIVRKKDNGEVYNCIDGQSKNREVVSGSKLIKVNEVYSYLTQFEKCLHGMDNRMICFPIVFSAGPEVAGASNNSPSSMLPSTSQVSRFPFSNISSNQQSLVPHSAPFLTKPISSRTSSTFNTQRRVSTDENRAPVAIQSNNKYKFKIDPATSKITSMQAPDGRVLRCSTSTADQFIFTDPSIRSDSQRFNRIGRVPERATEMFNTLLDRINTQR
;
A
#
# COMPACT_ATOMS: atom_id res chain seq x y z
N MET A 1 -20.69 -34.09 1.39
CA MET A 1 -19.45 -34.74 0.91
C MET A 1 -18.84 -34.11 -0.37
N ILE A 2 -19.52 -33.15 -1.04
CA ILE A 2 -19.04 -32.56 -2.32
C ILE A 2 -18.12 -31.34 -2.10
N VAL A 3 -18.35 -30.56 -1.03
CA VAL A 3 -17.62 -29.31 -0.74
C VAL A 3 -16.14 -29.56 -0.42
N SER A 4 -15.81 -30.68 0.22
CA SER A 4 -14.44 -31.03 0.64
C SER A 4 -13.48 -31.27 -0.54
N ASN A 5 -13.98 -31.82 -1.65
CA ASN A 5 -13.14 -32.17 -2.79
C ASN A 5 -12.79 -30.94 -3.64
N ILE A 6 -13.74 -30.01 -3.82
CA ILE A 6 -13.52 -28.74 -4.54
C ILE A 6 -12.59 -27.84 -3.72
N ALA A 7 -12.84 -27.68 -2.41
CA ALA A 7 -12.02 -26.86 -1.53
C ALA A 7 -10.54 -27.30 -1.50
N SER A 8 -10.25 -28.58 -1.72
CA SER A 8 -8.88 -29.09 -1.81
C SER A 8 -8.14 -28.64 -3.08
N LYS A 9 -8.85 -28.16 -4.11
CA LYS A 9 -8.27 -27.73 -5.40
C LYS A 9 -8.18 -26.22 -5.54
N VAL A 10 -8.90 -25.47 -4.70
CA VAL A 10 -8.96 -24.01 -4.75
C VAL A 10 -7.93 -23.41 -3.78
N ALA A 11 -7.01 -22.61 -4.30
CA ALA A 11 -6.04 -21.88 -3.48
C ALA A 11 -6.69 -20.62 -2.89
N LYS A 12 -6.61 -20.48 -1.57
CA LYS A 12 -7.12 -19.32 -0.82
C LYS A 12 -6.05 -18.24 -0.67
N ILE A 13 -4.82 -18.64 -0.33
CA ILE A 13 -3.68 -17.74 -0.11
C ILE A 13 -2.48 -18.29 -0.87
N THR A 14 -1.81 -17.47 -1.67
CA THR A 14 -0.54 -17.83 -2.32
C THR A 14 0.57 -16.88 -1.86
N PHE A 15 1.57 -17.43 -1.16
CA PHE A 15 2.78 -16.73 -0.76
C PHE A 15 3.92 -17.10 -1.73
N ARG A 16 4.37 -16.12 -2.51
CA ARG A 16 5.48 -16.27 -3.44
C ARG A 16 6.81 -16.06 -2.72
N ARG A 17 7.76 -16.97 -2.96
CA ARG A 17 9.13 -16.91 -2.43
C ARG A 17 9.19 -16.71 -0.91
N PRO A 18 8.55 -17.60 -0.11
CA PRO A 18 8.76 -17.59 1.34
C PRO A 18 10.25 -17.68 1.67
N SER A 19 10.72 -17.03 2.73
CA SER A 19 12.13 -17.09 3.14
C SER A 19 12.62 -18.52 3.40
N GLN A 20 11.72 -19.42 3.82
CA GLN A 20 12.00 -20.84 3.98
C GLN A 20 12.24 -21.57 2.65
N PHE A 21 11.57 -21.16 1.58
CA PHE A 21 11.64 -21.75 0.23
C PHE A 21 11.62 -20.64 -0.86
N PRO A 22 12.73 -19.90 -1.04
CA PRO A 22 12.80 -18.77 -1.98
C PRO A 22 12.54 -19.16 -3.45
N GLU A 23 12.80 -20.41 -3.79
CA GLU A 23 12.64 -21.00 -5.11
C GLU A 23 11.20 -21.48 -5.41
N ALA A 24 10.30 -21.41 -4.43
CA ALA A 24 8.97 -21.99 -4.50
C ALA A 24 7.85 -20.96 -4.29
N HIS A 25 6.62 -21.43 -4.40
CA HIS A 25 5.44 -20.71 -3.90
C HIS A 25 4.61 -21.64 -3.02
N ALA A 26 4.16 -21.10 -1.89
CA ALA A 26 3.33 -21.79 -0.92
C ALA A 26 1.86 -21.40 -1.11
N GLN A 27 0.97 -22.39 -1.15
CA GLN A 27 -0.47 -22.20 -1.33
C GLN A 27 -1.22 -22.80 -0.16
N LEU A 28 -1.91 -21.97 0.61
CA LEU A 28 -2.93 -22.43 1.56
C LEU A 28 -4.25 -22.58 0.80
N MET A 29 -4.81 -23.78 0.83
CA MET A 29 -6.03 -24.14 0.11
C MET A 29 -7.28 -23.78 0.93
N GLU A 30 -8.46 -23.75 0.30
CA GLU A 30 -9.74 -23.49 0.99
C GLU A 30 -10.05 -24.55 2.06
N ASN A 31 -9.65 -25.81 1.85
CA ASN A 31 -9.77 -26.84 2.88
C ASN A 31 -8.71 -26.73 4.00
N GLY A 32 -7.79 -25.77 3.88
CA GLY A 32 -6.69 -25.51 4.81
C GLY A 32 -5.48 -26.43 4.64
N ASP A 33 -5.45 -27.29 3.62
CA ASP A 33 -4.22 -27.98 3.23
C ASP A 33 -3.18 -26.97 2.75
N LEU A 34 -1.90 -27.28 2.93
CA LEU A 34 -0.79 -26.49 2.39
C LEU A 34 -0.14 -27.24 1.24
N ARG A 35 0.16 -26.51 0.17
CA ARG A 35 0.90 -27.02 -1.00
C ARG A 35 2.06 -26.09 -1.33
N ILE A 36 3.28 -26.59 -1.23
CA ILE A 36 4.49 -25.86 -1.63
C ILE A 36 4.95 -26.42 -2.96
N LYS A 37 4.83 -25.60 -4.01
CA LYS A 37 5.12 -26.00 -5.40
C LYS A 37 6.54 -25.61 -5.78
N PHE A 38 7.32 -26.62 -6.11
CA PHE A 38 8.63 -26.54 -6.73
C PHE A 38 8.52 -26.84 -8.23
N PRO A 39 9.55 -26.56 -9.06
CA PRO A 39 9.49 -26.83 -10.49
C PRO A 39 9.23 -28.28 -10.90
N ARG A 40 9.52 -29.27 -10.04
CA ARG A 40 9.37 -30.72 -10.33
C ARG A 40 8.68 -31.51 -9.21
N SER A 41 8.22 -30.84 -8.16
CA SER A 41 7.62 -31.52 -7.02
C SER A 41 6.69 -30.60 -6.24
N VAL A 42 5.78 -31.21 -5.48
CA VAL A 42 4.84 -30.50 -4.61
C VAL A 42 4.87 -31.15 -3.25
N ILE A 43 5.24 -30.37 -2.23
CA ILE A 43 5.08 -30.79 -0.86
C ILE A 43 3.65 -30.49 -0.43
N VAL A 44 2.96 -31.48 0.08
CA VAL A 44 1.60 -31.37 0.59
C VAL A 44 1.64 -31.61 2.09
N ARG A 45 1.07 -30.67 2.85
CA ARG A 45 0.74 -30.84 4.26
C ARG A 45 -0.77 -30.86 4.43
N LYS A 46 -1.26 -31.95 5.01
CA LYS A 46 -2.67 -32.19 5.27
C LYS A 46 -3.12 -31.52 6.56
N LYS A 47 -4.24 -30.82 6.55
CA LYS A 47 -4.75 -30.12 7.74
C LYS A 47 -5.34 -31.06 8.78
N ASP A 48 -6.03 -32.09 8.32
CA ASP A 48 -6.78 -33.06 9.13
C ASP A 48 -5.87 -33.94 9.99
N ASN A 49 -4.84 -34.55 9.38
CA ASN A 49 -3.94 -35.48 10.07
C ASN A 49 -2.53 -34.90 10.31
N GLY A 50 -2.21 -33.74 9.73
CA GLY A 50 -0.87 -33.13 9.84
C GLY A 50 0.21 -33.82 9.01
N GLU A 51 -0.13 -34.82 8.21
CA GLU A 51 0.85 -35.56 7.38
C GLU A 51 1.50 -34.64 6.36
N VAL A 52 2.81 -34.83 6.18
CA VAL A 52 3.60 -34.09 5.20
C VAL A 52 4.30 -35.06 4.27
N TYR A 53 3.99 -34.96 2.99
CA TYR A 53 4.59 -35.78 1.95
C TYR A 53 4.93 -34.95 0.71
N ASN A 54 5.93 -35.41 -0.02
CA ASN A 54 6.38 -34.82 -1.27
C ASN A 54 5.88 -35.66 -2.44
N CYS A 55 5.25 -35.02 -3.42
CA CYS A 55 4.83 -35.61 -4.68
C CYS A 55 5.76 -35.14 -5.79
N ILE A 56 6.44 -36.06 -6.45
CA ILE A 56 7.36 -35.74 -7.57
C ILE A 56 6.60 -35.91 -8.88
N ASP A 57 6.73 -34.92 -9.78
CA ASP A 57 6.10 -35.01 -11.11
C ASP A 57 6.64 -36.21 -11.88
N GLY A 58 5.74 -36.96 -12.50
CA GLY A 58 6.06 -38.20 -13.22
C GLY A 58 6.09 -39.46 -12.33
N GLN A 59 6.00 -39.34 -11.01
CA GLN A 59 5.87 -40.48 -10.10
C GLN A 59 4.61 -40.38 -9.25
N SER A 60 3.46 -40.60 -9.87
CA SER A 60 2.11 -40.44 -9.28
C SER A 60 1.83 -41.32 -8.05
N LYS A 61 2.64 -42.35 -7.79
CA LYS A 61 2.49 -43.28 -6.65
C LYS A 61 3.51 -43.10 -5.54
N ASN A 62 4.60 -42.37 -5.76
CA ASN A 62 5.63 -42.19 -4.74
C ASN A 62 5.36 -40.92 -3.92
N ARG A 63 4.80 -41.14 -2.73
CA ARG A 63 4.73 -40.14 -1.66
C ARG A 63 5.98 -40.30 -0.81
N GLU A 64 6.93 -39.39 -0.95
CA GLU A 64 8.11 -39.37 -0.10
C GLU A 64 7.77 -38.65 1.21
N VAL A 65 7.97 -39.30 2.35
CA VAL A 65 7.77 -38.68 3.66
C VAL A 65 8.81 -37.58 3.85
N VAL A 66 8.37 -36.35 4.12
CA VAL A 66 9.28 -35.22 4.35
C VAL A 66 9.71 -35.24 5.81
N SER A 67 11.01 -35.35 6.06
CA SER A 67 11.59 -35.40 7.40
C SER A 67 12.69 -34.33 7.61
N GLY A 68 13.13 -34.19 8.85
CA GLY A 68 14.25 -33.31 9.23
C GLY A 68 13.99 -31.82 9.04
N SER A 69 15.03 -31.08 8.62
CA SER A 69 15.01 -29.61 8.48
C SER A 69 13.94 -29.11 7.49
N LYS A 70 13.65 -29.91 6.46
CA LYS A 70 12.63 -29.59 5.46
C LYS A 70 11.23 -29.58 6.06
N LEU A 71 10.92 -30.54 6.94
CA LEU A 71 9.66 -30.61 7.67
C LEU A 71 9.45 -29.40 8.58
N ILE A 72 10.50 -28.99 9.30
CA ILE A 72 10.47 -27.80 10.17
C ILE A 72 10.10 -26.56 9.35
N LYS A 73 10.77 -26.33 8.22
CA LYS A 73 10.48 -25.23 7.30
C LYS A 73 9.04 -25.26 6.76
N VAL A 74 8.50 -26.43 6.43
CA VAL A 74 7.09 -26.57 6.01
C VAL A 74 6.14 -26.13 7.11
N ASN A 75 6.41 -26.52 8.36
CA ASN A 75 5.59 -26.16 9.51
C ASN A 75 5.66 -24.67 9.85
N GLU A 76 6.81 -24.02 9.68
CA GLU A 76 6.95 -22.57 9.80
C GLU A 76 6.07 -21.85 8.78
N VAL A 77 6.16 -22.23 7.50
CA VAL A 77 5.34 -21.64 6.43
C VAL A 77 3.86 -21.87 6.70
N TYR A 78 3.48 -23.07 7.15
CA TYR A 78 2.09 -23.38 7.50
C TYR A 78 1.57 -22.48 8.63
N SER A 79 2.36 -22.34 9.70
CA SER A 79 2.00 -21.53 10.86
C SER A 79 1.86 -20.07 10.47
N TYR A 80 2.79 -19.54 9.67
CA TYR A 80 2.73 -18.18 9.15
C TYR A 80 1.48 -17.94 8.30
N LEU A 81 1.20 -18.80 7.32
CA LEU A 81 0.04 -18.64 6.44
C LEU A 81 -1.29 -18.79 7.18
N THR A 82 -1.36 -19.68 8.17
CA THR A 82 -2.56 -19.85 9.02
C THR A 82 -2.78 -18.65 9.92
N GLN A 83 -1.71 -18.06 10.46
CA GLN A 83 -1.80 -16.82 11.25
C GLN A 83 -2.21 -15.65 10.36
N PHE A 84 -1.61 -15.52 9.18
CA PHE A 84 -1.98 -14.52 8.18
C PHE A 84 -3.44 -14.65 7.75
N GLU A 85 -3.91 -15.89 7.52
CA GLU A 85 -5.32 -16.18 7.27
C GLU A 85 -6.22 -15.66 8.40
N LYS A 86 -5.91 -15.96 9.66
CA LYS A 86 -6.68 -15.49 10.82
C LYS A 86 -6.71 -13.97 10.92
N CYS A 87 -5.58 -13.30 10.66
CA CYS A 87 -5.51 -11.85 10.64
C CYS A 87 -6.42 -11.25 9.56
N LEU A 88 -6.44 -11.83 8.37
CA LEU A 88 -7.31 -11.38 7.27
C LEU A 88 -8.80 -11.63 7.54
N HIS A 89 -9.17 -12.71 8.25
CA HIS A 89 -10.56 -12.92 8.68
C HIS A 89 -11.02 -11.89 9.73
N GLY A 90 -10.09 -11.24 10.44
CA GLY A 90 -10.40 -10.15 11.37
C GLY A 90 -10.62 -8.79 10.70
N MET A 91 -10.45 -8.69 9.37
CA MET A 91 -10.75 -7.46 8.62
C MET A 91 -12.26 -7.29 8.43
N ASP A 92 -12.71 -6.04 8.22
CA ASP A 92 -14.14 -5.71 8.04
C ASP A 92 -14.80 -6.63 7.01
N ASN A 93 -15.97 -7.20 7.35
CA ASN A 93 -16.77 -8.10 6.52
C ASN A 93 -17.16 -7.51 5.16
N ARG A 94 -16.99 -6.19 4.97
CA ARG A 94 -17.16 -5.51 3.68
C ARG A 94 -15.97 -5.68 2.72
N MET A 95 -14.82 -6.11 3.21
CA MET A 95 -13.62 -6.36 2.40
C MET A 95 -13.53 -7.83 2.00
N ILE A 96 -13.42 -8.08 0.69
CA ILE A 96 -13.13 -9.42 0.16
C ILE A 96 -11.62 -9.60 0.16
N CYS A 97 -11.10 -10.36 1.13
CA CYS A 97 -9.66 -10.57 1.30
C CYS A 97 -9.12 -11.81 0.56
N PHE A 98 -9.99 -12.71 0.10
CA PHE A 98 -9.60 -13.97 -0.54
C PHE A 98 -10.23 -14.12 -1.93
N PRO A 99 -9.55 -14.75 -2.89
CA PRO A 99 -8.19 -15.27 -2.81
C PRO A 99 -7.13 -14.16 -2.87
N ILE A 100 -5.98 -14.36 -2.22
CA ILE A 100 -4.87 -13.38 -2.21
C ILE A 100 -3.54 -13.99 -2.64
N VAL A 101 -2.75 -13.21 -3.37
CA VAL A 101 -1.39 -13.54 -3.77
C VAL A 101 -0.46 -12.44 -3.30
N PHE A 102 0.62 -12.78 -2.59
CA PHE A 102 1.57 -11.80 -2.08
C PHE A 102 3.01 -12.33 -2.06
N SER A 103 3.94 -11.40 -1.86
CA SER A 103 5.35 -11.65 -1.58
C SER A 103 5.74 -10.77 -0.38
N ALA A 104 6.61 -11.24 0.51
CA ALA A 104 7.06 -10.51 1.69
C ALA A 104 8.50 -10.90 2.02
N GLY A 105 9.34 -9.92 2.36
CA GLY A 105 10.76 -10.13 2.70
C GLY A 105 11.67 -9.03 2.15
N PRO A 106 12.99 -9.09 2.44
CA PRO A 106 13.95 -8.03 2.12
C PRO A 106 14.21 -7.82 0.61
N GLU A 107 13.93 -8.83 -0.22
CA GLU A 107 14.32 -8.90 -1.64
C GLU A 107 13.14 -8.68 -2.61
N VAL A 108 12.09 -7.94 -2.21
CA VAL A 108 10.92 -7.69 -3.10
C VAL A 108 11.17 -6.52 -4.07
N ALA A 109 12.27 -5.80 -3.93
CA ALA A 109 12.69 -4.70 -4.80
C ALA A 109 13.48 -5.22 -6.02
N GLY A 110 12.88 -6.01 -6.92
CA GLY A 110 13.66 -6.49 -8.07
C GLY A 110 13.01 -7.49 -9.02
N ALA A 111 11.70 -7.41 -9.30
CA ALA A 111 11.11 -8.11 -10.45
C ALA A 111 9.79 -7.46 -10.84
N SER A 112 9.86 -6.37 -11.59
CA SER A 112 8.74 -5.70 -12.25
C SER A 112 8.11 -6.51 -13.41
N ASN A 113 8.43 -7.81 -13.56
CA ASN A 113 7.85 -8.69 -14.58
C ASN A 113 6.61 -9.47 -14.07
N ASN A 114 5.79 -8.85 -13.22
CA ASN A 114 4.63 -9.47 -12.59
C ASN A 114 3.30 -9.15 -13.29
N SER A 115 3.26 -9.14 -14.62
CA SER A 115 1.99 -9.16 -15.36
C SER A 115 1.74 -10.57 -15.93
N PRO A 116 0.56 -11.19 -15.74
CA PRO A 116 0.23 -12.49 -16.33
C PRO A 116 -0.05 -12.44 -17.84
N SER A 117 0.31 -11.34 -18.52
CA SER A 117 -0.02 -11.09 -19.93
C SER A 117 1.23 -10.78 -20.76
N SER A 118 2.21 -11.69 -20.80
CA SER A 118 3.18 -11.72 -21.91
C SER A 118 3.93 -13.05 -21.93
N MET A 119 3.33 -14.06 -22.56
CA MET A 119 4.11 -15.16 -23.14
C MET A 119 4.11 -14.98 -24.65
N LEU A 120 5.11 -14.25 -25.15
CA LEU A 120 5.56 -14.39 -26.53
C LEU A 120 7.02 -14.89 -26.50
N PRO A 121 7.39 -15.81 -27.41
CA PRO A 121 8.70 -16.43 -27.38
C PRO A 121 9.78 -15.43 -27.77
N SER A 122 10.88 -15.45 -27.02
CA SER A 122 12.08 -14.66 -27.29
C SER A 122 12.82 -15.21 -28.50
N THR A 123 12.69 -14.52 -29.64
CA THR A 123 13.66 -14.62 -30.73
C THR A 123 14.15 -13.23 -31.11
N SER A 124 15.46 -13.04 -30.94
CA SER A 124 16.32 -12.27 -31.84
C SER A 124 16.11 -10.75 -31.94
N GLN A 125 17.10 -10.04 -31.41
CA GLN A 125 17.68 -8.78 -31.89
C GLN A 125 16.96 -8.05 -33.05
N VAL A 126 16.63 -6.77 -32.84
CA VAL A 126 17.09 -5.61 -33.66
C VAL A 126 16.38 -4.34 -33.17
N SER A 127 17.18 -3.35 -32.78
CA SER A 127 16.79 -1.96 -32.51
C SER A 127 16.14 -1.33 -33.75
N ARG A 128 14.92 -0.80 -33.64
CA ARG A 128 14.31 0.14 -34.61
C ARG A 128 13.31 1.06 -33.91
N PHE A 129 13.79 2.18 -33.38
CA PHE A 129 12.99 3.42 -33.37
C PHE A 129 13.01 3.99 -34.79
N PRO A 130 11.88 4.14 -35.49
CA PRO A 130 11.87 4.86 -36.75
C PRO A 130 11.69 6.34 -36.46
N PHE A 131 12.73 7.12 -36.73
CA PHE A 131 12.59 8.53 -37.05
C PHE A 131 11.70 8.68 -38.28
N SER A 132 10.76 9.62 -38.24
CA SER A 132 10.15 10.20 -39.44
C SER A 132 10.65 11.64 -39.56
N ASN A 133 11.63 11.84 -40.45
CA ASN A 133 12.02 13.12 -41.00
C ASN A 133 11.32 13.33 -42.35
N ILE A 134 11.29 14.62 -42.78
CA ILE A 134 11.00 15.22 -44.10
C ILE A 134 9.77 16.15 -44.01
N SER A 135 9.79 17.44 -44.38
CA SER A 135 10.86 18.39 -44.75
C SER A 135 10.29 19.83 -44.87
N SER A 136 11.10 20.80 -44.49
CA SER A 136 11.36 22.14 -45.09
C SER A 136 10.23 23.09 -45.55
N ASN A 137 10.28 24.28 -44.93
CA ASN A 137 10.15 25.64 -45.48
C ASN A 137 8.81 26.10 -46.06
N GLN A 138 8.11 26.96 -45.30
CA GLN A 138 7.65 28.27 -45.78
C GLN A 138 7.42 29.24 -44.60
N GLN A 139 7.97 30.44 -44.75
CA GLN A 139 7.76 31.63 -43.91
C GLN A 139 6.28 32.06 -43.97
N SER A 140 5.70 32.55 -42.87
CA SER A 140 4.73 33.67 -42.89
C SER A 140 4.19 34.01 -41.49
N LEU A 141 4.63 35.17 -41.00
CA LEU A 141 3.86 36.25 -40.36
C LEU A 141 2.91 35.97 -39.18
N VAL A 142 3.33 36.54 -38.04
CA VAL A 142 2.52 37.03 -36.91
C VAL A 142 1.35 37.91 -37.41
N PRO A 143 0.24 38.00 -36.65
CA PRO A 143 -0.17 39.34 -36.24
C PRO A 143 -0.52 39.45 -34.75
N HIS A 144 0.00 40.53 -34.15
CA HIS A 144 -0.47 41.17 -32.94
C HIS A 144 -1.86 41.78 -33.17
N SER A 145 -2.72 41.83 -32.14
CA SER A 145 -3.32 43.08 -31.60
C SER A 145 -4.33 42.78 -30.48
N ALA A 146 -4.24 43.61 -29.43
CA ALA A 146 -4.92 43.60 -28.12
C ALA A 146 -6.41 44.08 -28.21
N PRO A 147 -7.20 44.42 -27.13
CA PRO A 147 -6.77 45.05 -25.86
C PRO A 147 -7.51 44.71 -24.54
N PHE A 148 -6.79 45.03 -23.47
CA PHE A 148 -7.14 45.54 -22.14
C PHE A 148 -8.61 45.74 -21.75
N LEU A 149 -8.94 45.29 -20.53
CA LEU A 149 -9.83 46.02 -19.63
C LEU A 149 -9.25 46.03 -18.21
N THR A 150 -9.24 47.24 -17.67
CA THR A 150 -8.50 47.73 -16.52
C THR A 150 -9.14 47.38 -15.18
N LYS A 151 -8.30 47.35 -14.14
CA LYS A 151 -8.63 47.24 -12.71
C LYS A 151 -9.60 48.36 -12.25
N PRO A 152 -10.06 48.32 -10.99
CA PRO A 152 -9.28 49.08 -10.01
C PRO A 152 -8.98 48.33 -8.70
N ILE A 153 -7.84 48.76 -8.16
CA ILE A 153 -7.28 48.52 -6.84
C ILE A 153 -7.99 49.43 -5.84
N SER A 154 -8.25 48.90 -4.64
CA SER A 154 -8.24 49.61 -3.35
C SER A 154 -8.04 48.54 -2.27
N SER A 155 -7.29 48.67 -1.19
CA SER A 155 -6.25 49.61 -0.73
C SER A 155 -5.89 49.12 0.69
N ARG A 156 -4.58 48.96 1.01
CA ARG A 156 -3.98 49.02 2.38
C ARG A 156 -4.50 48.00 3.43
N THR A 157 -3.79 47.55 4.48
CA THR A 157 -2.60 47.98 5.24
C THR A 157 -1.88 46.75 5.82
N SER A 158 -0.58 46.91 6.04
CA SER A 158 0.28 46.18 6.98
C SER A 158 -0.18 46.25 8.44
N SER A 159 -0.07 45.14 9.19
CA SER A 159 0.33 45.15 10.62
C SER A 159 0.65 43.74 11.14
N THR A 160 1.92 43.53 11.46
CA THR A 160 2.40 42.71 12.56
C THR A 160 1.59 42.96 13.84
N PHE A 161 1.25 41.94 14.62
CA PHE A 161 1.36 41.95 16.09
C PHE A 161 1.12 40.56 16.68
N ASN A 162 2.13 40.09 17.42
CA ASN A 162 2.00 39.13 18.50
C ASN A 162 1.06 39.70 19.58
N THR A 163 0.13 38.91 20.09
CA THR A 163 -0.31 39.06 21.49
C THR A 163 -0.82 37.74 22.05
N GLN A 164 -0.19 37.35 23.16
CA GLN A 164 -0.62 36.29 24.05
C GLN A 164 -1.95 36.64 24.75
N ARG A 165 -2.51 35.60 25.38
CA ARG A 165 -3.21 35.63 26.68
C ARG A 165 -4.72 35.87 26.61
N ARG A 166 -5.47 34.76 26.73
CA ARG A 166 -6.66 34.72 27.58
C ARG A 166 -6.82 33.33 28.19
N VAL A 167 -6.73 33.32 29.52
CA VAL A 167 -7.08 32.21 30.42
C VAL A 167 -8.57 32.30 30.64
N SER A 168 -9.30 31.18 30.54
CA SER A 168 -10.59 31.00 31.17
C SER A 168 -10.73 29.53 31.55
N THR A 169 -10.79 29.34 32.86
CA THR A 169 -11.15 28.13 33.59
C THR A 169 -12.59 27.75 33.31
N ASP A 170 -12.85 26.48 33.01
CA ASP A 170 -14.00 25.76 33.58
C ASP A 170 -13.75 24.24 33.52
N GLU A 171 -13.99 23.58 34.65
CA GLU A 171 -13.82 22.15 34.85
C GLU A 171 -15.16 21.44 34.62
N ASN A 172 -15.20 20.43 33.75
CA ASN A 172 -16.17 19.34 33.85
C ASN A 172 -15.66 18.04 33.21
N ARG A 173 -15.41 17.03 34.07
CA ARG A 173 -15.27 15.55 33.92
C ARG A 173 -15.84 14.96 32.61
N ALA A 174 -15.33 13.90 31.95
CA ALA A 174 -14.39 12.78 32.18
C ALA A 174 -14.15 12.05 30.81
N PRO A 175 -13.51 10.85 30.69
CA PRO A 175 -12.50 10.18 31.49
C PRO A 175 -11.13 10.06 30.77
N VAL A 176 -10.11 9.73 31.55
CA VAL A 176 -8.73 9.51 31.10
C VAL A 176 -8.64 8.22 30.27
N ALA A 177 -8.19 8.35 29.01
CA ALA A 177 -7.54 7.27 28.29
C ALA A 177 -6.47 7.84 27.33
N ILE A 178 -5.22 7.58 27.71
CA ILE A 178 -4.00 7.58 26.88
C ILE A 178 -3.44 8.96 26.52
N GLN A 179 -2.64 9.48 27.46
CA GLN A 179 -1.48 10.30 27.13
C GLN A 179 -0.55 9.53 26.18
N SER A 180 -0.42 9.98 24.94
CA SER A 180 0.73 9.66 24.10
C SER A 180 1.06 10.86 23.21
N ASN A 181 2.08 11.62 23.61
CA ASN A 181 2.86 12.58 22.80
C ASN A 181 2.10 13.52 21.86
N ASN A 182 1.70 14.70 22.37
CA ASN A 182 1.22 15.82 21.55
C ASN A 182 2.37 16.52 20.79
N LYS A 183 3.06 15.79 19.91
CA LYS A 183 4.05 16.34 18.98
C LYS A 183 3.40 17.23 17.91
N TYR A 184 2.12 17.04 17.62
CA TYR A 184 1.44 17.69 16.50
C TYR A 184 0.22 18.51 16.92
N LYS A 185 0.01 19.65 16.24
CA LYS A 185 -1.20 20.47 16.36
C LYS A 185 -2.19 20.07 15.27
N PHE A 186 -3.41 19.72 15.67
CA PHE A 186 -4.48 19.36 14.73
C PHE A 186 -5.43 20.54 14.52
N LYS A 187 -5.93 20.68 13.30
CA LYS A 187 -7.04 21.58 12.97
C LYS A 187 -8.26 20.74 12.64
N ILE A 188 -9.36 21.05 13.29
CA ILE A 188 -10.65 20.41 13.11
C ILE A 188 -11.55 21.39 12.35
N ASP A 189 -12.29 20.90 11.37
CA ASP A 189 -13.32 21.67 10.70
C ASP A 189 -14.53 21.84 11.64
N PRO A 190 -14.92 23.07 12.00
CA PRO A 190 -16.03 23.29 12.92
C PRO A 190 -17.38 22.80 12.37
N ALA A 191 -17.57 22.76 11.05
CA ALA A 191 -18.84 22.33 10.46
C ALA A 191 -19.02 20.80 10.50
N THR A 192 -17.94 20.04 10.31
CA THR A 192 -17.99 18.57 10.21
C THR A 192 -17.40 17.84 11.41
N SER A 193 -16.76 18.57 12.34
CA SER A 193 -15.96 18.04 13.45
C SER A 193 -14.85 17.07 13.03
N LYS A 194 -14.49 17.06 11.74
CA LYS A 194 -13.43 16.20 11.19
C LYS A 194 -12.09 16.91 11.20
N ILE A 195 -11.03 16.16 11.46
CA ILE A 195 -9.66 16.69 11.33
C ILE A 195 -9.36 16.98 9.86
N THR A 196 -8.93 18.21 9.58
CA THR A 196 -8.62 18.69 8.22
C THR A 196 -7.13 18.92 7.99
N SER A 197 -6.36 19.19 9.05
CA SER A 197 -4.91 19.33 8.92
C SER A 197 -4.17 19.02 10.21
N MET A 198 -2.88 18.75 10.06
CA MET A 198 -1.93 18.54 11.14
C MET A 198 -0.65 19.32 10.86
N GLN A 199 -0.12 19.97 11.90
CA GLN A 199 1.12 20.76 11.85
C GLN A 199 2.13 20.24 12.87
N ALA A 200 3.37 20.09 12.44
CA ALA A 200 4.51 19.71 13.26
C ALA A 200 5.23 20.94 13.85
N PRO A 201 6.04 20.76 14.92
CA PRO A 201 6.74 21.87 15.58
C PRO A 201 7.79 22.54 14.68
N ASP A 202 8.31 21.79 13.72
CA ASP A 202 9.28 22.24 12.71
C ASP A 202 8.62 23.01 11.54
N GLY A 203 7.32 23.27 11.62
CA GLY A 203 6.58 24.04 10.63
C GLY A 203 6.07 23.22 9.44
N ARG A 204 6.33 21.90 9.38
CA ARG A 204 5.70 21.03 8.37
C ARG A 204 4.19 20.97 8.55
N VAL A 205 3.46 21.02 7.44
CA VAL A 205 1.99 20.97 7.45
C VAL A 205 1.51 19.88 6.51
N LEU A 206 0.59 19.05 7.00
CA LEU A 206 -0.15 18.06 6.23
C LEU A 206 -1.64 18.40 6.30
N ARG A 207 -2.31 18.53 5.15
CA ARG A 207 -3.76 18.81 5.10
C ARG A 207 -4.48 17.93 4.10
N CYS A 208 -5.75 17.65 4.37
CA CYS A 208 -6.66 17.05 3.41
C CYS A 208 -6.98 18.07 2.30
N SER A 209 -7.04 17.61 1.06
CA SER A 209 -7.49 18.43 -0.06
C SER A 209 -9.00 18.67 0.05
N THR A 210 -9.42 19.92 -0.14
CA THR A 210 -10.85 20.29 -0.16
C THR A 210 -11.48 20.08 -1.53
N SER A 211 -10.68 19.98 -2.59
CA SER A 211 -11.15 19.86 -3.98
C SER A 211 -11.19 18.42 -4.49
N THR A 212 -10.45 17.51 -3.86
CA THR A 212 -10.25 16.15 -4.36
C THR A 212 -10.29 15.17 -3.19
N ALA A 213 -11.21 14.21 -3.23
CA ALA A 213 -11.35 13.19 -2.20
C ALA A 213 -10.07 12.34 -2.11
N ASP A 214 -9.71 11.93 -0.89
CA ASP A 214 -8.54 11.09 -0.57
C ASP A 214 -7.18 11.65 -1.05
N GLN A 215 -7.10 12.93 -1.40
CA GLN A 215 -5.86 13.63 -1.70
C GLN A 215 -5.38 14.41 -0.48
N PHE A 216 -4.07 14.39 -0.26
CA PHE A 216 -3.36 15.08 0.80
C PHE A 216 -2.35 16.06 0.21
N ILE A 217 -2.14 17.15 0.92
CA ILE A 217 -1.22 18.22 0.55
C ILE A 217 -0.23 18.39 1.70
N PHE A 218 1.04 18.16 1.41
CA PHE A 218 2.15 18.29 2.35
C PHE A 218 3.03 19.49 1.99
N THR A 219 3.42 20.27 2.98
CA THR A 219 4.32 21.42 2.82
C THR A 219 5.43 21.32 3.83
N ASP A 220 6.66 21.52 3.38
CA ASP A 220 7.87 21.39 4.19
C ASP A 220 8.79 22.60 3.98
N PRO A 221 8.69 23.61 4.86
CA PRO A 221 9.47 24.85 4.74
C PRO A 221 10.99 24.64 4.73
N SER A 222 11.48 23.49 5.22
CA SER A 222 12.91 23.23 5.37
C SER A 222 13.59 22.71 4.10
N ILE A 223 12.83 22.28 3.08
CA ILE A 223 13.39 21.78 1.81
C ILE A 223 12.85 22.55 0.62
N ARG A 224 11.52 22.78 0.56
CA ARG A 224 10.87 23.45 -0.56
C ARG A 224 9.65 24.23 -0.09
N SER A 225 9.51 25.45 -0.59
CA SER A 225 8.29 26.25 -0.42
C SER A 225 7.07 25.63 -1.11
N ASP A 226 7.31 24.73 -2.07
CA ASP A 226 6.28 24.13 -2.91
C ASP A 226 5.54 23.00 -2.19
N SER A 227 4.20 23.04 -2.27
CA SER A 227 3.34 22.01 -1.71
C SER A 227 3.36 20.73 -2.57
N GLN A 228 3.59 19.58 -1.95
CA GLN A 228 3.52 18.27 -2.58
C GLN A 228 2.13 17.66 -2.40
N ARG A 229 1.54 17.15 -3.48
CA ARG A 229 0.22 16.51 -3.46
C ARG A 229 0.37 15.01 -3.70
N PHE A 230 -0.36 14.21 -2.93
CA PHE A 230 -0.37 12.77 -3.08
C PHE A 230 -1.72 12.19 -2.65
N ASN A 231 -2.06 11.01 -3.15
CA ASN A 231 -3.31 10.32 -2.79
C ASN A 231 -3.08 9.31 -1.68
N ARG A 232 -4.14 8.95 -0.95
CA ARG A 232 -4.10 7.99 0.17
C ARG A 232 -3.45 6.65 -0.17
N ILE A 233 -3.68 6.16 -1.39
CA ILE A 233 -3.21 4.85 -1.90
C ILE A 233 -1.95 5.04 -2.79
N GLY A 234 -1.48 6.28 -2.96
CA GLY A 234 -0.35 6.62 -3.81
C GLY A 234 1.00 6.59 -3.08
N ARG A 235 2.04 6.99 -3.80
CA ARG A 235 3.37 7.20 -3.22
C ARG A 235 3.34 8.40 -2.28
N VAL A 236 3.49 8.14 -0.97
CA VAL A 236 3.57 9.17 0.07
C VAL A 236 5.00 9.74 0.11
N PRO A 237 5.18 11.07 0.18
CA PRO A 237 6.50 11.65 0.40
C PRO A 237 7.11 11.17 1.71
N GLU A 238 8.39 10.77 1.68
CA GLU A 238 9.07 10.13 2.81
C GLU A 238 8.98 10.95 4.12
N ARG A 239 9.16 12.27 4.02
CA ARG A 239 9.06 13.19 5.17
C ARG A 239 7.63 13.46 5.63
N ALA A 240 6.63 13.08 4.82
CA ALA A 240 5.23 13.17 5.16
C ALA A 240 4.70 11.86 5.77
N THR A 241 5.39 10.72 5.60
CA THR A 241 4.92 9.38 6.02
C THR A 241 4.55 9.31 7.50
N GLU A 242 5.41 9.80 8.40
CA GLU A 242 5.14 9.84 9.84
C GLU A 242 3.87 10.65 10.16
N MET A 243 3.76 11.83 9.55
CA MET A 243 2.61 12.70 9.74
C MET A 243 1.33 12.10 9.14
N PHE A 244 1.45 11.43 8.00
CA PHE A 244 0.33 10.83 7.30
C PHE A 244 -0.28 9.68 8.09
N ASN A 245 0.54 8.78 8.63
CA ASN A 245 0.06 7.67 9.46
C ASN A 245 -0.64 8.20 10.72
N THR A 246 -0.03 9.18 11.40
CA THR A 246 -0.62 9.81 12.60
C THR A 246 -1.97 10.48 12.29
N LEU A 247 -2.07 11.17 11.16
CA LEU A 247 -3.31 11.82 10.73
C LEU A 247 -4.40 10.79 10.40
N LEU A 248 -4.04 9.68 9.72
CA LEU A 248 -4.98 8.61 9.41
C LEU A 248 -5.49 7.89 10.65
N ASP A 249 -4.61 7.57 11.60
CA ASP A 249 -5.00 6.95 12.87
C ASP A 249 -5.99 7.84 13.62
N ARG A 250 -5.75 9.16 13.63
CA ARG A 250 -6.63 10.11 14.29
C ARG A 250 -7.98 10.26 13.58
N ILE A 251 -8.00 10.28 12.25
CA ILE A 251 -9.25 10.30 11.46
C ILE A 251 -10.06 9.01 11.70
N ASN A 252 -9.40 7.86 11.80
CA ASN A 252 -10.08 6.58 12.05
C ASN A 252 -10.63 6.49 13.48
N THR A 253 -9.96 7.11 14.46
CA THR A 253 -10.44 7.17 15.86
C THR A 253 -11.67 8.08 16.03
N GLN A 254 -11.95 8.96 15.06
CA GLN A 254 -13.12 9.85 15.08
C GLN A 254 -14.38 9.25 14.42
N ARG A 255 -14.29 8.03 13.87
CA ARG A 255 -15.44 7.29 13.31
C ARG A 255 -16.09 6.43 14.38
#